data_AF-A0A6G1U4E9-F1
#
_entry.id   AF-A0A6G1U4E9-F1
#
_cell.length_a   1.000
_cell.length_b   1.000
_cell.length_c   1.000
_cell.angle_alpha   90.00
_cell.angle_beta   90.00
_cell.angle_gamma   90.00
#
_symmetry.space_group_name_H-M   'P 1'
#
loop_
_entity.id
_entity.type
_entity.pdbx_description
1 polymer ?
#
loop_
_entity_poly.entity_id
_entity_poly.type
_entity_poly.pdbx_seq_one_letter_code
_entity_poly.pdbx_strand_id
1 'polypeptide(L)'
;MVWILFCTVQTVSAQELQAKVTINHAQISGTDKSVFENLQQTLEQFLNDRQWTHLQFARKERIVCNFNITVSKYDKDANMFTCKALIQANRPVYNSAYTTTIYNNVDQNFTFKFAEFDQLEFNEQQIDNQLTALCAYYAYLIIGLDLDTFAPKGGEDVLQRCMNLANNAQNLDYPGWKAFADSKNRFAIISDYLDGAMEPYRQLQYDYYRKGLDEMASNVERGRGEITTALTTLLRKARENRPLSLLPQIWTDYKKDELANIYKGHGTQKEKEAIYELLFSINPSQSAFWDKIKE
;
A
#
# COMPACT_ATOMS: atom_id res chain seq x y z
N MET A 1 16.97 -31.36 -45.70
CA MET A 1 16.59 -30.03 -45.19
C MET A 1 16.36 -30.15 -43.70
N VAL A 2 17.27 -29.62 -42.88
CA VAL A 2 17.10 -29.57 -41.42
C VAL A 2 16.31 -28.32 -41.10
N TRP A 3 15.09 -28.47 -40.62
CA TRP A 3 14.28 -27.37 -40.10
C TRP A 3 14.66 -27.13 -38.64
N ILE A 4 15.42 -26.06 -38.39
CA ILE A 4 15.68 -25.57 -37.03
C ILE A 4 14.44 -24.77 -36.61
N LEU A 5 13.66 -25.34 -35.70
CA LEU A 5 12.55 -24.65 -35.05
C LEU A 5 13.14 -23.63 -34.06
N PHE A 6 13.15 -22.36 -34.43
CA PHE A 6 13.45 -21.27 -33.51
C PHE A 6 12.29 -21.15 -32.49
N CYS A 7 12.44 -21.74 -31.32
CA CYS A 7 11.63 -21.39 -30.16
C CYS A 7 12.01 -19.98 -29.73
N THR A 8 11.26 -18.98 -30.21
CA THR A 8 11.26 -17.65 -29.60
C THR A 8 10.72 -17.79 -28.18
N VAL A 9 11.60 -17.70 -27.19
CA VAL A 9 11.21 -17.53 -25.78
C VAL A 9 10.52 -16.18 -25.70
N GLN A 10 9.19 -16.17 -25.75
CA GLN A 10 8.44 -14.97 -25.38
C GLN A 10 8.62 -14.81 -23.88
N THR A 11 9.53 -13.92 -23.48
CA THR A 11 9.58 -13.39 -22.13
C THR A 11 8.29 -12.58 -21.95
N VAL A 12 7.25 -13.24 -21.44
CA VAL A 12 6.08 -12.53 -20.94
C VAL A 12 6.58 -11.77 -19.73
N SER A 13 6.80 -10.46 -19.90
CA SER A 13 7.00 -9.55 -18.77
C SER A 13 5.74 -9.63 -17.92
N ALA A 14 5.83 -10.35 -16.81
CA ALA A 14 4.75 -10.40 -15.86
C ALA A 14 4.81 -9.09 -15.07
N GLN A 15 3.77 -8.28 -15.19
CA GLN A 15 3.61 -7.09 -14.37
C GLN A 15 2.83 -7.45 -13.12
N GLU A 16 3.30 -6.95 -11.98
CA GLU A 16 2.79 -7.32 -10.65
C GLU A 16 1.54 -6.52 -10.27
N LEU A 17 1.40 -5.31 -10.83
CA LEU A 17 0.34 -4.38 -10.49
C LEU A 17 -0.80 -4.42 -11.51
N GLN A 18 -2.00 -4.17 -11.01
CA GLN A 18 -3.15 -3.72 -11.77
C GLN A 18 -3.57 -2.36 -11.20
N ALA A 19 -2.77 -1.35 -11.52
CA ALA A 19 -2.94 0.02 -11.07
C ALA A 19 -4.01 0.75 -11.88
N LYS A 20 -4.88 1.48 -11.20
CA LYS A 20 -5.77 2.47 -11.81
C LYS A 20 -5.40 3.86 -11.31
N VAL A 21 -5.16 4.79 -12.23
CA VAL A 21 -4.83 6.18 -11.89
C VAL A 21 -6.05 7.05 -12.15
N THR A 22 -6.40 7.93 -11.21
CA THR A 22 -7.47 8.91 -11.37
C THR A 22 -6.96 10.28 -10.97
N ILE A 23 -6.98 11.22 -11.91
CA ILE A 23 -6.57 12.62 -11.68
C ILE A 23 -7.81 13.49 -11.45
N ASN A 24 -8.01 13.94 -10.21
CA ASN A 24 -9.02 14.94 -9.88
C ASN A 24 -8.41 16.34 -9.98
N HIS A 25 -8.79 17.07 -11.02
CA HIS A 25 -8.37 18.45 -11.26
C HIS A 25 -9.55 19.44 -11.21
N ALA A 26 -10.66 19.09 -10.53
CA ALA A 26 -11.87 19.92 -10.48
C ALA A 26 -11.65 21.33 -9.89
N GLN A 27 -10.58 21.50 -9.10
CA GLN A 27 -10.19 22.78 -8.50
C GLN A 27 -9.35 23.65 -9.44
N ILE A 28 -8.91 23.13 -10.59
CA ILE A 28 -8.06 23.83 -11.55
C ILE A 28 -8.95 24.42 -12.66
N SER A 29 -8.82 25.73 -12.88
CA SER A 29 -9.57 26.49 -13.89
C SER A 29 -8.62 27.12 -14.91
N GLY A 30 -9.10 27.31 -16.15
CA GLY A 30 -8.34 28.04 -17.18
C GLY A 30 -7.15 27.29 -17.79
N THR A 31 -6.99 26.01 -17.47
CA THR A 31 -5.94 25.13 -18.02
C THR A 31 -6.56 24.15 -19.02
N ASP A 32 -5.80 23.81 -20.06
CA ASP A 32 -6.16 22.71 -20.96
C ASP A 32 -6.29 21.39 -20.18
N LYS A 33 -7.32 20.61 -20.49
CA LYS A 33 -7.56 19.32 -19.83
C LYS A 33 -6.62 18.24 -20.34
N SER A 34 -6.06 18.41 -21.54
CA SER A 34 -5.15 17.47 -22.19
C SER A 34 -3.98 17.06 -21.28
N VAL A 35 -3.40 17.99 -20.53
CA VAL A 35 -2.25 17.69 -19.67
C VAL A 35 -2.61 16.72 -18.54
N PHE A 36 -3.81 16.82 -17.97
CA PHE A 36 -4.27 15.95 -16.89
C PHE A 36 -4.65 14.56 -17.42
N GLU A 37 -5.28 14.51 -18.60
CA GLU A 37 -5.60 13.25 -19.29
C GLU A 37 -4.32 12.50 -19.70
N ASN A 38 -3.35 13.23 -20.24
CA ASN A 38 -2.04 12.68 -20.58
C ASN A 38 -1.28 12.19 -19.35
N LEU A 39 -1.24 12.98 -18.27
CA LEU A 39 -0.64 12.56 -16.99
C LEU A 39 -1.28 11.26 -16.48
N GLN A 40 -2.62 11.17 -16.51
CA GLN A 40 -3.33 9.98 -16.05
C GLN A 40 -2.90 8.74 -16.85
N GLN A 41 -2.93 8.84 -18.19
CA GLN A 41 -2.57 7.75 -19.08
C GLN A 41 -1.10 7.34 -18.91
N THR A 42 -0.19 8.32 -18.87
CA THR A 42 1.25 8.07 -18.74
C THR A 42 1.58 7.39 -17.41
N LEU A 43 0.97 7.81 -16.30
CA LEU A 43 1.19 7.16 -15.00
C LEU A 43 0.62 5.74 -14.95
N GLU A 44 -0.59 5.54 -15.50
CA GLU A 44 -1.21 4.22 -15.52
C GLU A 44 -0.40 3.23 -16.36
N GLN A 45 0.08 3.66 -17.53
CA GLN A 45 0.99 2.87 -18.37
C GLN A 45 2.31 2.59 -17.64
N PHE A 46 2.94 3.63 -17.08
CA PHE A 46 4.22 3.49 -16.39
C PHE A 46 4.17 2.50 -15.22
N LEU A 47 3.09 2.51 -14.43
CA LEU A 47 2.89 1.57 -13.32
C LEU A 47 2.61 0.13 -13.78
N ASN A 48 1.84 -0.04 -14.86
CA ASN A 48 1.34 -1.35 -15.31
C ASN A 48 2.20 -2.05 -16.36
N ASP A 49 3.00 -1.33 -17.13
CA ASP A 49 3.81 -1.90 -18.21
C ASP A 49 5.23 -2.23 -17.76
N ARG A 50 5.70 -1.57 -16.69
CA ARG A 50 7.00 -1.83 -16.08
C ARG A 50 6.96 -3.09 -15.22
N GLN A 51 8.01 -3.90 -15.33
CA GLN A 51 8.30 -4.97 -14.39
C GLN A 51 9.06 -4.39 -13.19
N TRP A 52 8.50 -4.50 -11.99
CA TRP A 52 9.09 -3.93 -10.78
C TRP A 52 10.06 -4.91 -10.11
N THR A 53 9.77 -6.20 -10.19
CA THR A 53 10.53 -7.28 -9.54
C THR A 53 10.78 -8.42 -10.52
N HIS A 54 11.57 -9.41 -10.12
CA HIS A 54 11.76 -10.63 -10.92
C HIS A 54 10.61 -11.64 -10.76
N LEU A 55 9.60 -11.33 -9.93
CA LEU A 55 8.49 -12.22 -9.66
C LEU A 55 7.55 -12.30 -10.87
N GLN A 56 6.86 -13.44 -10.98
CA GLN A 56 5.92 -13.69 -12.07
C GLN A 56 4.51 -13.80 -11.53
N PHE A 57 3.66 -12.85 -11.93
CA PHE A 57 2.26 -12.79 -11.55
C PHE A 57 1.39 -13.19 -12.74
N ALA A 58 0.48 -14.14 -12.56
CA ALA A 58 -0.60 -14.33 -13.51
C ALA A 58 -1.50 -13.09 -13.54
N ARG A 59 -2.21 -12.84 -14.64
CA ARG A 59 -3.11 -11.68 -14.76
C ARG A 59 -4.12 -11.57 -13.60
N LYS A 60 -4.60 -12.70 -13.11
CA LYS A 60 -5.55 -12.80 -11.97
C LYS A 60 -4.90 -12.60 -10.59
N GLU A 61 -3.57 -12.69 -10.52
CA GLU A 61 -2.79 -12.53 -9.29
C GLU A 61 -2.27 -11.10 -9.13
N ARG A 62 -2.35 -10.28 -10.18
CA ARG A 62 -1.93 -8.87 -10.14
C ARG A 62 -2.62 -8.12 -9.02
N ILE A 63 -1.83 -7.31 -8.32
CA ILE A 63 -2.27 -6.58 -7.14
C ILE A 63 -3.13 -5.40 -7.60
N VAL A 64 -4.40 -5.39 -7.20
CA VAL A 64 -5.33 -4.31 -7.55
C VAL A 64 -5.04 -3.10 -6.67
N CYS A 65 -4.59 -2.02 -7.28
CA CYS A 65 -4.27 -0.78 -6.58
C CYS A 65 -4.82 0.47 -7.28
N ASN A 66 -5.11 1.50 -6.50
CA ASN A 66 -5.70 2.75 -6.97
C ASN A 66 -4.84 3.93 -6.52
N PHE A 67 -4.56 4.83 -7.46
CA PHE A 67 -3.87 6.09 -7.24
C PHE A 67 -4.84 7.22 -7.54
N ASN A 68 -5.51 7.74 -6.50
CA ASN A 68 -6.43 8.86 -6.63
C ASN A 68 -5.68 10.16 -6.30
N ILE A 69 -5.22 10.86 -7.34
CA ILE A 69 -4.39 12.06 -7.22
C ILE A 69 -5.30 13.28 -7.34
N THR A 70 -5.30 14.15 -6.33
CA THR A 70 -6.04 15.41 -6.35
C THR A 70 -5.07 16.56 -6.60
N VAL A 71 -5.26 17.29 -7.70
CA VAL A 71 -4.45 18.44 -8.08
C VAL A 71 -4.99 19.69 -7.38
N SER A 72 -4.22 20.22 -6.43
CA SER A 72 -4.55 21.45 -5.71
C SER A 72 -4.02 22.69 -6.43
N LYS A 73 -2.89 22.57 -7.13
CA LYS A 73 -2.29 23.63 -7.94
C LYS A 73 -1.54 23.04 -9.13
N TYR A 74 -1.66 23.69 -10.29
CA TYR A 74 -0.84 23.44 -11.46
C TYR A 74 -0.19 24.75 -11.92
N ASP A 75 1.13 24.76 -11.99
CA ASP A 75 1.93 25.86 -12.51
C ASP A 75 2.43 25.47 -13.89
N LYS A 76 1.82 26.06 -14.92
CA LYS A 76 2.07 25.71 -16.33
C LYS A 76 3.49 26.08 -16.76
N ASP A 77 4.02 27.21 -16.31
CA ASP A 77 5.34 27.68 -16.74
C ASP A 77 6.46 26.80 -16.16
N ALA A 78 6.24 26.27 -14.95
CA ALA A 78 7.17 25.36 -14.29
C ALA A 78 6.86 23.86 -14.54
N ASN A 79 5.78 23.53 -15.25
CA ASN A 79 5.22 22.19 -15.38
C ASN A 79 5.04 21.48 -14.02
N MET A 80 4.70 22.24 -12.98
CA MET A 80 4.70 21.77 -11.59
C MET A 80 3.29 21.46 -11.12
N PHE A 81 3.11 20.24 -10.61
CA PHE A 81 1.88 19.74 -10.01
C PHE A 81 2.06 19.68 -8.50
N THR A 82 1.19 20.39 -7.76
CA THR A 82 1.07 20.21 -6.31
C THR A 82 -0.17 19.39 -6.05
N CYS A 83 0.03 18.17 -5.53
CA CYS A 83 -1.04 17.22 -5.32
C CYS A 83 -0.97 16.57 -3.95
N LYS A 84 -2.10 15.97 -3.57
CA LYS A 84 -2.15 14.87 -2.61
C LYS A 84 -2.62 13.62 -3.33
N ALA A 85 -2.21 12.45 -2.86
CA ALA A 85 -2.62 11.17 -3.45
C ALA A 85 -3.17 10.23 -2.38
N LEU A 86 -4.38 9.70 -2.59
CA LEU A 86 -4.90 8.58 -1.83
C LEU A 86 -4.49 7.29 -2.55
N ILE A 87 -3.62 6.52 -1.90
CA ILE A 87 -3.08 5.26 -2.43
C ILE A 87 -3.74 4.11 -1.70
N GLN A 88 -4.34 3.19 -2.47
CA GLN A 88 -5.01 2.01 -1.94
C GLN A 88 -4.53 0.74 -2.66
N ALA A 89 -4.37 -0.36 -1.93
CA ALA A 89 -4.16 -1.68 -2.49
C ALA A 89 -5.08 -2.71 -1.82
N ASN A 90 -5.51 -3.70 -2.59
CA ASN A 90 -6.42 -4.74 -2.14
C ASN A 90 -5.94 -6.10 -2.62
N ARG A 91 -6.28 -7.14 -1.85
CA ARG A 91 -6.10 -8.54 -2.26
C ARG A 91 -7.42 -9.32 -2.16
N PRO A 92 -7.61 -10.37 -2.98
CA PRO A 92 -8.68 -11.32 -2.77
C PRO A 92 -8.42 -12.16 -1.50
N VAL A 93 -9.50 -12.54 -0.81
CA VAL A 93 -9.47 -13.59 0.21
C VAL A 93 -9.62 -14.94 -0.48
N TYR A 94 -8.77 -15.89 -0.10
CA TYR A 94 -8.70 -17.19 -0.75
C TYR A 94 -10.05 -17.91 -0.70
N ASN A 95 -10.45 -18.50 -1.83
CA ASN A 95 -11.70 -19.25 -1.97
C ASN A 95 -12.98 -18.43 -1.61
N SER A 96 -12.93 -17.12 -1.80
CA SER A 96 -14.06 -16.21 -1.54
C SER A 96 -14.18 -15.15 -2.64
N ALA A 97 -15.38 -14.59 -2.80
CA ALA A 97 -15.59 -13.38 -3.61
C ALA A 97 -15.21 -12.09 -2.87
N TYR A 98 -14.84 -12.21 -1.59
CA TYR A 98 -14.47 -11.08 -0.74
C TYR A 98 -13.05 -10.58 -1.05
N THR A 99 -12.90 -9.26 -1.12
CA THR A 99 -11.62 -8.57 -1.26
C THR A 99 -11.36 -7.73 -0.03
N THR A 100 -10.12 -7.64 0.40
CA THR A 100 -9.73 -6.90 1.59
C THR A 100 -8.62 -5.90 1.30
N THR A 101 -8.72 -4.72 1.92
CA THR A 101 -7.71 -3.66 1.81
C THR A 101 -6.47 -4.06 2.59
N ILE A 102 -5.30 -3.93 1.96
CA ILE A 102 -3.97 -4.18 2.56
C ILE A 102 -3.16 -2.91 2.78
N TYR A 103 -3.53 -1.84 2.08
CA TYR A 103 -2.94 -0.52 2.24
C TYR A 103 -3.95 0.53 1.85
N ASN A 104 -4.04 1.60 2.64
CA ASN A 104 -4.83 2.78 2.32
C ASN A 104 -4.28 3.98 3.10
N ASN A 105 -3.65 4.92 2.40
CA ASN A 105 -3.07 6.10 3.03
C ASN A 105 -3.07 7.30 2.09
N VAL A 106 -3.15 8.50 2.68
CA VAL A 106 -3.03 9.76 1.94
C VAL A 106 -1.61 10.29 2.04
N ASP A 107 -0.93 10.39 0.90
CA ASP A 107 0.28 11.19 0.76
C ASP A 107 -0.09 12.65 0.52
N GLN A 108 0.17 13.50 1.53
CA GLN A 108 -0.07 14.94 1.42
C GLN A 108 0.99 15.66 0.57
N ASN A 109 2.11 15.01 0.28
CA ASN A 109 3.29 15.58 -0.35
C ASN A 109 3.56 14.90 -1.71
N PHE A 110 2.55 14.85 -2.57
CA PHE A 110 2.60 14.22 -3.89
C PHE A 110 2.86 15.27 -4.99
N THR A 111 3.89 16.08 -4.79
CA THR A 111 4.29 17.16 -5.72
C THR A 111 5.35 16.65 -6.69
N PHE A 112 5.24 17.02 -7.97
CA PHE A 112 6.15 16.60 -9.04
C PHE A 112 6.09 17.52 -10.26
N LYS A 113 7.04 17.36 -11.18
CA LYS A 113 7.00 17.99 -12.51
C LYS A 113 6.56 17.00 -13.58
N PHE A 114 5.81 17.50 -14.56
CA PHE A 114 5.36 16.72 -15.72
C PHE A 114 4.99 17.67 -16.88
N ALA A 115 5.52 17.43 -18.07
CA ALA A 115 5.10 18.06 -19.30
C ALA A 115 4.30 17.07 -20.17
N GLU A 116 3.44 17.60 -21.04
CA GLU A 116 2.72 16.74 -21.98
C GLU A 116 3.69 15.94 -22.84
N PHE A 117 3.39 14.65 -23.02
CA PHE A 117 4.19 13.70 -23.79
C PHE A 117 5.55 13.37 -23.17
N ASP A 118 5.79 13.71 -21.89
CA ASP A 118 6.96 13.23 -21.16
C ASP A 118 7.01 11.69 -21.18
N GLN A 119 8.17 11.15 -21.59
CA GLN A 119 8.48 9.74 -21.41
C GLN A 119 9.06 9.53 -20.01
N LEU A 120 8.37 8.73 -19.20
CA LEU A 120 8.83 8.38 -17.86
C LEU A 120 9.87 7.26 -17.93
N GLU A 121 11.11 7.61 -17.62
CA GLU A 121 12.20 6.66 -17.42
C GLU A 121 12.58 6.57 -15.95
N PHE A 122 12.75 5.34 -15.46
CA PHE A 122 13.17 5.09 -14.09
C PHE A 122 14.44 4.24 -14.06
N ASN A 123 15.44 4.80 -13.40
CA ASN A 123 16.74 4.21 -13.18
C ASN A 123 16.89 3.92 -11.68
N GLU A 124 17.00 2.64 -11.31
CA GLU A 124 17.13 2.25 -9.90
C GLU A 124 18.47 2.69 -9.28
N GLN A 125 19.50 2.86 -10.10
CA GLN A 125 20.83 3.31 -9.67
C GLN A 125 20.89 4.82 -9.48
N GLN A 126 19.99 5.59 -10.10
CA GLN A 126 19.97 7.05 -10.05
C GLN A 126 18.53 7.58 -9.90
N ILE A 127 18.23 8.07 -8.70
CA ILE A 127 16.92 8.66 -8.39
C ILE A 127 17.02 10.18 -8.54
N ASP A 128 16.70 10.70 -9.72
CA ASP A 128 16.75 12.13 -10.07
C ASP A 128 15.40 12.72 -10.50
N ASN A 129 14.42 11.87 -10.81
CA ASN A 129 13.06 12.27 -11.18
C ASN A 129 12.06 11.95 -10.07
N GLN A 130 11.40 12.99 -9.57
CA GLN A 130 10.42 12.89 -8.47
C GLN A 130 9.18 12.07 -8.84
N LEU A 131 8.65 12.22 -10.05
CA LEU A 131 7.41 11.53 -10.46
C LEU A 131 7.64 10.02 -10.55
N THR A 132 8.76 9.62 -11.15
CA THR A 132 9.10 8.20 -11.26
C THR A 132 9.51 7.62 -9.91
N ALA A 133 10.18 8.38 -9.04
CA ALA A 133 10.46 7.99 -7.66
C ALA A 133 9.18 7.75 -6.83
N LEU A 134 8.16 8.61 -6.95
CA LEU A 134 6.86 8.43 -6.28
C LEU A 134 6.19 7.12 -6.74
N CYS A 135 6.13 6.89 -8.05
CA CYS A 135 5.52 5.68 -8.62
C CYS A 135 6.27 4.42 -8.17
N ALA A 136 7.60 4.43 -8.25
CA ALA A 136 8.44 3.31 -7.88
C ALA A 136 8.39 3.00 -6.38
N TYR A 137 8.36 4.03 -5.53
CA TYR A 137 8.16 3.86 -4.09
C TYR A 137 6.87 3.10 -3.78
N TYR A 138 5.74 3.55 -4.34
CA TYR A 138 4.45 2.90 -4.07
C TYR A 138 4.34 1.52 -4.72
N ALA A 139 4.96 1.31 -5.89
CA ALA A 139 5.03 -0.02 -6.48
C ALA A 139 5.76 -1.00 -5.55
N TYR A 140 6.96 -0.67 -5.08
CA TYR A 140 7.71 -1.54 -4.17
C TYR A 140 7.02 -1.71 -2.82
N LEU A 141 6.45 -0.65 -2.26
CA LEU A 141 5.72 -0.74 -1.01
C LEU A 141 4.52 -1.68 -1.15
N ILE A 142 3.67 -1.48 -2.15
CA ILE A 142 2.46 -2.29 -2.35
C ILE A 142 2.81 -3.76 -2.60
N ILE A 143 3.79 -4.04 -3.48
CA ILE A 143 4.23 -5.42 -3.76
C ILE A 143 4.78 -6.08 -2.49
N GLY A 144 5.63 -5.37 -1.74
CA GLY A 144 6.19 -5.87 -0.50
C GLY A 144 5.13 -6.17 0.57
N LEU A 145 4.17 -5.27 0.75
CA LEU A 145 3.05 -5.46 1.67
C LEU A 145 2.17 -6.64 1.27
N ASP A 146 1.87 -6.79 -0.02
CA ASP A 146 1.06 -7.90 -0.53
C ASP A 146 1.73 -9.25 -0.24
N LEU A 147 3.03 -9.38 -0.52
CA LEU A 147 3.81 -10.60 -0.24
C LEU A 147 3.84 -10.97 1.25
N ASP A 148 3.94 -9.97 2.14
CA ASP A 148 3.84 -10.18 3.60
C ASP A 148 2.48 -10.73 4.03
N THR A 149 1.41 -10.53 3.24
CA THR A 149 0.10 -11.11 3.53
C THR A 149 0.00 -12.60 3.16
N PHE A 150 0.91 -13.11 2.33
CA PHE A 150 0.92 -14.50 1.85
C PHE A 150 1.98 -15.37 2.50
N ALA A 151 3.06 -14.78 3.03
CA ALA A 151 4.10 -15.49 3.77
C ALA A 151 4.68 -14.61 4.89
N PRO A 152 5.14 -15.20 6.01
CA PRO A 152 5.85 -14.46 7.05
C PRO A 152 7.04 -13.69 6.47
N LYS A 153 6.96 -12.35 6.49
CA LYS A 153 7.97 -11.45 5.92
C LYS A 153 8.30 -11.71 4.44
N GLY A 154 7.35 -12.24 3.66
CA GLY A 154 7.56 -12.61 2.26
C GLY A 154 8.02 -11.44 1.36
N GLY A 155 7.75 -10.20 1.75
CA GLY A 155 8.11 -9.00 1.00
C GLY A 155 9.49 -8.42 1.30
N GLU A 156 10.31 -9.04 2.15
CA GLU A 156 11.60 -8.50 2.65
C GLU A 156 12.45 -7.86 1.54
N ASP A 157 12.76 -8.61 0.48
CA ASP A 157 13.64 -8.16 -0.59
C ASP A 157 13.08 -6.93 -1.33
N VAL A 158 11.75 -6.89 -1.54
CA VAL A 158 11.08 -5.80 -2.25
C VAL A 158 10.98 -4.57 -1.36
N LEU A 159 10.69 -4.75 -0.07
CA LEU A 159 10.62 -3.67 0.90
C LEU A 159 11.99 -3.05 1.14
N GLN A 160 13.07 -3.84 1.15
CA GLN A 160 14.43 -3.30 1.23
C GLN A 160 14.77 -2.46 -0.01
N ARG A 161 14.29 -2.83 -1.21
CA ARG A 161 14.39 -1.98 -2.40
C ARG A 161 13.58 -0.69 -2.25
N CYS A 162 12.39 -0.75 -1.67
CA CYS A 162 11.60 0.43 -1.31
C CYS A 162 12.38 1.37 -0.37
N MET A 163 13.05 0.82 0.64
CA MET A 163 13.86 1.59 1.59
C MET A 163 15.10 2.20 0.93
N ASN A 164 15.78 1.45 0.06
CA ASN A 164 16.93 1.96 -0.70
C ASN A 164 16.51 3.12 -1.61
N LEU A 165 15.36 2.99 -2.28
CA LEU A 165 14.78 4.08 -3.08
C LEU A 165 14.49 5.30 -2.20
N ALA A 166 13.82 5.12 -1.06
CA ALA A 166 13.50 6.23 -0.15
C ALA A 166 14.77 6.94 0.36
N ASN A 167 15.85 6.20 0.63
CA ASN A 167 17.15 6.76 0.98
C ASN A 167 17.75 7.61 -0.14
N ASN A 168 17.75 7.09 -1.37
CA ASN A 168 18.30 7.80 -2.53
C ASN A 168 17.45 9.04 -2.91
N ALA A 169 16.13 8.95 -2.75
CA ALA A 169 15.19 10.04 -2.99
C ALA A 169 15.36 11.20 -1.99
N GLN A 170 16.10 11.03 -0.89
CA GLN A 170 16.44 12.14 0.00
C GLN A 170 17.25 13.24 -0.69
N ASN A 171 17.93 12.95 -1.80
CA ASN A 171 18.66 13.95 -2.57
C ASN A 171 17.73 14.83 -3.43
N LEU A 172 16.48 14.42 -3.61
CA LEU A 172 15.48 15.21 -4.30
C LEU A 172 15.06 16.40 -3.41
N ASP A 173 14.87 17.56 -4.04
CA ASP A 173 14.36 18.76 -3.38
C ASP A 173 12.83 18.76 -3.32
N TYR A 174 12.28 17.69 -2.74
CA TYR A 174 10.83 17.51 -2.55
C TYR A 174 10.52 17.03 -1.13
N PRO A 175 9.39 17.47 -0.54
CA PRO A 175 8.97 17.01 0.76
C PRO A 175 8.58 15.53 0.73
N GLY A 176 8.62 14.89 1.90
CA GLY A 176 8.13 13.53 2.09
C GLY A 176 9.20 12.44 2.06
N TRP A 177 10.44 12.75 1.67
CA TRP A 177 11.57 11.81 1.63
C TRP A 177 12.50 11.89 2.85
N LYS A 178 12.53 13.02 3.55
CA LYS A 178 13.51 13.28 4.61
C LYS A 178 13.16 12.49 5.88
N ALA A 179 14.13 11.76 6.41
CA ALA A 179 13.96 10.93 7.62
C ALA A 179 13.48 11.70 8.85
N PHE A 180 13.94 12.96 9.03
CA PHE A 180 13.68 13.75 10.23
C PHE A 180 12.68 14.90 10.03
N ALA A 181 11.98 14.95 8.89
CA ALA A 181 11.04 16.04 8.62
C ALA A 181 9.65 15.81 9.22
N ASP A 182 9.12 14.58 9.10
CA ASP A 182 7.79 14.22 9.59
C ASP A 182 7.68 12.71 9.81
N SER A 183 7.05 12.31 10.91
CA SER A 183 6.66 10.93 11.22
C SER A 183 5.61 10.35 10.26
N LYS A 184 4.95 11.18 9.44
CA LYS A 184 3.86 10.76 8.53
C LYS A 184 4.27 10.61 7.08
N ASN A 185 5.56 10.71 6.77
CA ASN A 185 6.04 10.75 5.41
C ASN A 185 6.42 9.36 4.85
N ARG A 186 6.73 9.31 3.54
CA ARG A 186 7.09 8.08 2.83
C ARG A 186 8.30 7.39 3.48
N PHE A 187 9.31 8.15 3.90
CA PHE A 187 10.46 7.59 4.58
C PHE A 187 10.08 6.93 5.90
N ALA A 188 9.32 7.64 6.74
CA ALA A 188 8.88 7.13 8.04
C ALA A 188 8.05 5.84 7.91
N ILE A 189 7.15 5.75 6.92
CA ILE A 189 6.34 4.56 6.67
C ILE A 189 7.21 3.32 6.41
N ILE A 190 8.14 3.40 5.44
CA ILE A 190 8.96 2.23 5.09
C ILE A 190 10.01 1.93 6.16
N SER A 191 10.59 2.97 6.76
CA SER A 191 11.58 2.83 7.84
C SER A 191 10.98 2.17 9.07
N ASP A 192 9.78 2.58 9.49
CA ASP A 192 9.09 1.93 10.60
C ASP A 192 8.70 0.50 10.23
N TYR A 193 8.22 0.25 9.01
CA TYR A 193 7.76 -1.08 8.61
C TYR A 193 8.90 -2.11 8.63
N LEU A 194 10.12 -1.72 8.25
CA LEU A 194 11.31 -2.57 8.28
C LEU A 194 12.04 -2.57 9.63
N ASP A 195 11.61 -1.77 10.60
CA ASP A 195 12.26 -1.72 11.89
C ASP A 195 12.11 -3.05 12.65
N GLY A 196 13.19 -3.53 13.27
CA GLY A 196 13.15 -4.78 14.05
C GLY A 196 12.13 -4.75 15.19
N ALA A 197 11.87 -3.58 15.78
CA ALA A 197 10.84 -3.41 16.79
C ALA A 197 9.42 -3.58 16.23
N MET A 198 9.24 -3.42 14.92
CA MET A 198 7.99 -3.59 14.17
C MET A 198 7.85 -4.95 13.50
N GLU A 199 8.77 -5.90 13.72
CA GLU A 199 8.61 -7.28 13.27
C GLU A 199 7.24 -7.90 13.64
N PRO A 200 6.67 -7.70 14.85
CA PRO A 200 5.33 -8.19 15.15
C PRO A 200 4.25 -7.64 14.19
N TYR A 201 4.39 -6.40 13.72
CA TYR A 201 3.45 -5.81 12.76
C TYR A 201 3.53 -6.45 11.37
N ARG A 202 4.73 -6.90 10.96
CA ARG A 202 4.89 -7.66 9.71
C ARG A 202 4.31 -9.06 9.84
N GLN A 203 4.56 -9.73 10.97
CA GLN A 203 3.95 -11.03 11.25
C GLN A 203 2.42 -10.94 11.33
N LEU A 204 1.89 -9.83 11.88
CA LEU A 204 0.45 -9.54 11.92
C LEU A 204 -0.16 -9.58 10.52
N GLN A 205 0.52 -9.09 9.47
CA GLN A 205 -0.03 -9.15 8.12
C GLN A 205 -0.31 -10.61 7.74
N TYR A 206 0.70 -11.49 7.80
CA TYR A 206 0.52 -12.90 7.46
C TYR A 206 -0.55 -13.58 8.31
N ASP A 207 -0.50 -13.42 9.65
CA ASP A 207 -1.44 -14.12 10.53
C ASP A 207 -2.88 -13.59 10.37
N TYR A 208 -3.07 -12.29 10.18
CA TYR A 208 -4.39 -11.71 9.96
C TYR A 208 -5.00 -12.13 8.62
N TYR A 209 -4.25 -12.03 7.52
CA TYR A 209 -4.80 -12.32 6.19
C TYR A 209 -4.82 -13.83 5.88
N ARG A 210 -3.69 -14.53 6.05
CA ARG A 210 -3.55 -15.92 5.62
C ARG A 210 -4.12 -16.92 6.63
N LYS A 211 -3.88 -16.73 7.93
CA LYS A 211 -4.42 -17.62 8.96
C LYS A 211 -5.78 -17.18 9.47
N GLY A 212 -6.08 -15.90 9.38
CA GLY A 212 -7.37 -15.32 9.75
C GLY A 212 -8.37 -15.37 8.60
N LEU A 213 -8.33 -14.35 7.73
CA LEU A 213 -9.35 -14.15 6.70
C LEU A 213 -9.46 -15.31 5.69
N ASP A 214 -8.36 -15.83 5.19
CA ASP A 214 -8.39 -16.95 4.24
C ASP A 214 -8.92 -18.24 4.91
N GLU A 215 -8.65 -18.43 6.21
CA GLU A 215 -9.19 -19.57 6.96
C GLU A 215 -10.69 -19.41 7.21
N MET A 216 -11.20 -18.17 7.37
CA MET A 216 -12.63 -17.93 7.55
C MET A 216 -13.49 -18.41 6.38
N ALA A 217 -12.93 -18.46 5.15
CA ALA A 217 -13.61 -19.05 4.00
C ALA A 217 -13.94 -20.54 4.20
N SER A 218 -13.17 -21.23 5.05
CA SER A 218 -13.38 -22.64 5.40
C SER A 218 -14.02 -22.81 6.77
N ASN A 219 -13.60 -22.01 7.76
CA ASN A 219 -14.08 -22.05 9.13
C ASN A 219 -14.00 -20.66 9.80
N VAL A 220 -15.15 -19.98 9.91
CA VAL A 220 -15.26 -18.62 10.46
C VAL A 220 -14.77 -18.54 11.91
N GLU A 221 -15.11 -19.51 12.75
CA GLU A 221 -14.74 -19.51 14.18
C GLU A 221 -13.23 -19.65 14.37
N ARG A 222 -12.60 -20.56 13.62
CA ARG A 222 -11.14 -20.75 13.65
C ARG A 222 -10.43 -19.50 13.15
N GLY A 223 -10.83 -18.98 12.00
CA GLY A 223 -10.24 -17.76 11.44
C GLY A 223 -10.39 -16.56 12.38
N ARG A 224 -11.53 -16.41 13.08
CA ARG A 224 -11.71 -15.34 14.08
C ARG A 224 -10.79 -15.50 15.27
N GLY A 225 -10.58 -16.72 15.74
CA GLY A 225 -9.61 -17.03 16.80
C GLY A 225 -8.18 -16.65 16.42
N GLU A 226 -7.76 -16.93 15.18
CA GLU A 226 -6.46 -16.51 14.64
C GLU A 226 -6.35 -14.99 14.56
N ILE A 227 -7.39 -14.30 14.07
CA ILE A 227 -7.42 -12.83 14.03
C ILE A 227 -7.33 -12.24 15.44
N THR A 228 -8.10 -12.77 16.40
CA THR A 228 -8.05 -12.32 17.80
C THR A 228 -6.65 -12.47 18.38
N THR A 229 -6.01 -13.62 18.12
CA THR A 229 -4.65 -13.89 18.57
C THR A 229 -3.66 -12.92 17.92
N ALA A 230 -3.73 -12.71 16.62
CA ALA A 230 -2.86 -11.78 15.90
C ALA A 230 -3.02 -10.34 16.42
N LEU A 231 -4.25 -9.88 16.67
CA LEU A 231 -4.49 -8.55 17.24
C LEU A 231 -3.94 -8.42 18.66
N THR A 232 -4.34 -9.33 19.55
CA THR A 232 -4.02 -9.22 20.98
C THR A 232 -2.54 -9.47 21.31
N THR A 233 -1.82 -10.17 20.43
CA THR A 233 -0.40 -10.49 20.63
C THR A 233 0.53 -9.68 19.73
N LEU A 234 0.25 -9.55 18.43
CA LEU A 234 1.17 -8.96 17.46
C LEU A 234 0.91 -7.47 17.27
N LEU A 235 -0.34 -7.05 17.03
CA LEU A 235 -0.68 -5.63 16.89
C LEU A 235 -0.42 -4.88 18.19
N ARG A 236 -0.81 -5.47 19.33
CA ARG A 236 -0.51 -4.92 20.66
C ARG A 236 1.00 -4.73 20.86
N LYS A 237 1.80 -5.77 20.63
CA LYS A 237 3.25 -5.70 20.82
C LYS A 237 3.92 -4.71 19.87
N ALA A 238 3.48 -4.62 18.62
CA ALA A 238 3.97 -3.60 17.69
C ALA A 238 3.69 -2.18 18.21
N ARG A 239 2.47 -1.93 18.72
CA ARG A 239 2.09 -0.65 19.31
C ARG A 239 2.93 -0.32 20.55
N GLU A 240 3.16 -1.29 21.43
CA GLU A 240 4.00 -1.14 22.64
C GLU A 240 5.46 -0.86 22.29
N ASN A 241 6.00 -1.58 21.31
CA ASN A 241 7.37 -1.43 20.82
C ASN A 241 7.61 -0.07 20.15
N ARG A 242 6.64 0.44 19.37
CA ARG A 242 6.71 1.73 18.67
C ARG A 242 5.43 2.55 18.84
N PRO A 243 5.22 3.20 20.01
CA PRO A 243 4.01 3.98 20.28
C PRO A 243 3.85 5.23 19.39
N LEU A 244 4.91 5.69 18.75
CA LEU A 244 4.88 6.83 17.84
C LEU A 244 4.71 6.42 16.37
N SER A 245 4.81 5.13 16.05
CA SER A 245 4.56 4.67 14.68
C SER A 245 3.10 4.84 14.33
N LEU A 246 2.86 5.34 13.12
CA LEU A 246 1.50 5.47 12.58
C LEU A 246 0.99 4.18 11.94
N LEU A 247 1.83 3.17 11.72
CA LEU A 247 1.43 1.94 11.02
C LEU A 247 0.24 1.22 11.69
N PRO A 248 0.18 1.04 13.04
CA PRO A 248 -1.01 0.51 13.70
C PRO A 248 -2.26 1.39 13.50
N GLN A 249 -2.11 2.71 13.52
CA GLN A 249 -3.23 3.63 13.35
C GLN A 249 -3.77 3.58 11.91
N ILE A 250 -2.89 3.68 10.91
CA ILE A 250 -3.24 3.59 9.48
C ILE A 250 -3.94 2.26 9.19
N TRP A 251 -3.40 1.15 9.72
CA TRP A 251 -3.98 -0.18 9.55
C TRP A 251 -5.38 -0.27 10.13
N THR A 252 -5.58 0.18 11.37
CA THR A 252 -6.91 0.17 11.99
C THR A 252 -7.90 1.09 11.27
N ASP A 253 -7.45 2.20 10.69
CA ASP A 253 -8.31 3.12 9.93
C ASP A 253 -8.96 2.46 8.70
N TYR A 254 -8.20 1.67 7.94
CA TYR A 254 -8.76 0.98 6.77
C TYR A 254 -9.35 -0.39 7.07
N LYS A 255 -9.11 -0.93 8.27
CA LYS A 255 -9.68 -2.20 8.75
C LYS A 255 -10.92 -2.07 9.61
N LYS A 256 -11.29 -0.86 10.05
CA LYS A 256 -12.36 -0.64 11.02
C LYS A 256 -13.69 -1.32 10.70
N ASP A 257 -14.13 -1.29 9.44
CA ASP A 257 -15.35 -1.94 9.00
C ASP A 257 -15.24 -3.47 9.08
N GLU A 258 -14.13 -4.03 8.61
CA GLU A 258 -13.86 -5.47 8.64
C GLU A 258 -13.77 -5.98 10.08
N LEU A 259 -13.05 -5.27 10.94
CA LEU A 259 -12.94 -5.58 12.36
C LEU A 259 -14.29 -5.50 13.07
N ALA A 260 -15.07 -4.45 12.85
CA ALA A 260 -16.41 -4.34 13.42
C ALA A 260 -17.29 -5.53 13.00
N ASN A 261 -17.26 -5.92 11.72
CA ASN A 261 -18.08 -7.01 11.20
C ASN A 261 -17.61 -8.41 11.65
N ILE A 262 -16.32 -8.60 11.92
CA ILE A 262 -15.79 -9.87 12.44
C ILE A 262 -16.35 -10.18 13.84
N TYR A 263 -16.58 -9.16 14.67
CA TYR A 263 -16.95 -9.33 16.08
C TYR A 263 -18.39 -8.95 16.41
N LYS A 264 -19.05 -8.10 15.62
CA LYS A 264 -20.44 -7.72 15.87
C LYS A 264 -21.34 -8.96 15.90
N GLY A 265 -21.97 -9.23 17.04
CA GLY A 265 -22.80 -10.43 17.25
C GLY A 265 -22.03 -11.76 17.34
N HIS A 266 -20.69 -11.73 17.37
CA HIS A 266 -19.82 -12.92 17.30
C HIS A 266 -18.68 -12.90 18.34
N GLY A 267 -18.19 -14.07 18.74
CA GLY A 267 -17.11 -14.17 19.75
C GLY A 267 -17.62 -14.01 21.19
N THR A 268 -16.72 -14.27 22.14
CA THR A 268 -17.07 -14.19 23.57
C THR A 268 -17.05 -12.75 24.09
N GLN A 269 -17.75 -12.46 25.18
CA GLN A 269 -17.73 -11.13 25.79
C GLN A 269 -16.30 -10.66 26.13
N LYS A 270 -15.48 -11.56 26.69
CA LYS A 270 -14.08 -11.30 27.04
C LYS A 270 -13.21 -10.99 25.81
N GLU A 271 -13.44 -11.71 24.72
CA GLU A 271 -12.76 -11.49 23.43
C GLU A 271 -13.11 -10.10 22.87
N LYS A 272 -14.40 -9.76 22.79
CA LYS A 272 -14.88 -8.45 22.34
C LYS A 272 -14.30 -7.30 23.17
N GLU A 273 -14.26 -7.43 24.49
CA GLU A 273 -13.69 -6.43 25.39
C GLU A 273 -12.20 -6.21 25.14
N ALA A 274 -11.41 -7.28 25.04
CA ALA A 274 -9.97 -7.18 24.81
C ALA A 274 -9.63 -6.54 23.45
N ILE A 275 -10.41 -6.84 22.42
CA ILE A 275 -10.26 -6.24 21.09
C ILE A 275 -10.69 -4.78 21.10
N TYR A 276 -11.83 -4.47 21.70
CA TYR A 276 -12.32 -3.10 21.84
C TYR A 276 -11.26 -2.20 22.51
N GLU A 277 -10.72 -2.63 23.66
CA GLU A 277 -9.74 -1.84 24.41
C GLU A 277 -8.47 -1.59 23.60
N LEU A 278 -7.97 -2.63 22.93
CA LEU A 278 -6.81 -2.50 22.05
C LEU A 278 -7.05 -1.49 20.93
N LEU A 279 -8.13 -1.65 20.16
CA LEU A 279 -8.41 -0.80 19.00
C LEU A 279 -8.68 0.64 19.43
N PHE A 280 -9.38 0.84 20.55
CA PHE A 280 -9.61 2.17 21.11
C PHE A 280 -8.30 2.84 21.56
N SER A 281 -7.35 2.08 22.14
CA SER A 281 -6.04 2.61 22.54
C SER A 281 -5.16 3.03 21.35
N ILE A 282 -5.36 2.42 20.18
CA ILE A 282 -4.59 2.69 18.98
C ILE A 282 -5.21 3.85 18.20
N ASN A 283 -6.53 3.82 18.01
CA ASN A 283 -7.23 4.75 17.16
C ASN A 283 -8.60 5.15 17.75
N PRO A 284 -8.61 6.00 18.78
CA PRO A 284 -9.84 6.41 19.45
C PRO A 284 -10.80 7.21 18.53
N SER A 285 -10.29 7.78 17.44
CA SER A 285 -11.09 8.57 16.48
C SER A 285 -12.13 7.74 15.72
N GLN A 286 -11.98 6.41 15.68
CA GLN A 286 -12.90 5.48 15.06
C GLN A 286 -13.85 4.81 16.08
N SER A 287 -14.09 5.43 17.24
CA SER A 287 -14.90 4.86 18.34
C SER A 287 -16.25 4.30 17.90
N ALA A 288 -16.95 4.97 16.98
CA ALA A 288 -18.24 4.52 16.45
C ALA A 288 -18.18 3.14 15.75
N PHE A 289 -17.00 2.72 15.26
CA PHE A 289 -16.78 1.36 14.74
C PHE A 289 -16.42 0.39 15.85
N TRP A 290 -15.63 0.82 16.83
CA TRP A 290 -15.26 0.00 17.99
C TRP A 290 -16.46 -0.32 18.87
N ASP A 291 -17.39 0.62 19.05
CA ASP A 291 -18.63 0.38 19.81
C ASP A 291 -19.44 -0.78 19.23
N LYS A 292 -19.44 -0.96 17.91
CA LYS A 292 -20.11 -2.10 17.23
C LYS A 292 -19.51 -3.45 17.59
N ILE A 293 -18.26 -3.51 18.05
CA ILE A 293 -17.61 -4.77 18.49
C ILE A 293 -18.28 -5.29 19.77
N LYS A 294 -18.82 -4.40 20.61
CA LYS A 294 -19.51 -4.77 21.84
C LYS A 294 -20.95 -5.22 21.63
N GLU A 295 -21.55 -4.86 20.50
CA GLU A 295 -22.86 -5.37 20.05
C GLU A 295 -22.78 -6.88 19.71
#